data_AF-A0A2D8XCC7-F1
#
_entry.id   AF-A0A2D8XCC7-F1
#
_cell.length_a   1.000
_cell.length_b   1.000
_cell.length_c   1.000
_cell.angle_alpha   90.00
_cell.angle_beta   90.00
_cell.angle_gamma   90.00
#
_symmetry.space_group_name_H-M   'P 1'
#
loop_
_entity.id
_entity.type
_entity.pdbx_description
1 polymer ?
#
loop_
_entity_poly.entity_id
_entity_poly.type
_entity_poly.pdbx_seq_one_letter_code
_entity_poly.pdbx_strand_id
1 'polypeptide(L)'
;MATRLIDGGQVLSPLGEMSTPDYVSYLPNERAQRFFNAIAPAEEGDIPEESKKSHNVMVAPFGDSAPFALSKPYSRVIALKTEIECVKPVVISAPSMVDGVTFTSTADLDSEMVLVSGAGNSIFRNCTFVFTEDIHQSCVKVSDPAHVIFMGCYFVKQNGTGGFAINNTASNTFVSVVGCIAAGYGAFGNIVATNIVGSFV
;
A
#
# COMPACT_ATOMS: atom_id res chain seq x y z
N MET A 1 -45.99 14.59 0.05
CA MET A 1 -46.04 15.50 1.22
C MET A 1 -46.04 14.60 2.45
N ALA A 2 -44.90 14.43 3.12
CA ALA A 2 -44.78 13.59 4.31
C ALA A 2 -44.44 14.48 5.50
N THR A 3 -45.37 14.54 6.44
CA THR A 3 -45.33 15.37 7.65
C THR A 3 -44.23 14.88 8.59
N ARG A 4 -43.28 15.76 8.93
CA ARG A 4 -42.34 15.56 10.05
C ARG A 4 -43.04 15.93 11.35
N LEU A 5 -43.26 14.95 12.23
CA LEU A 5 -43.38 15.17 13.66
C LEU A 5 -41.99 14.99 14.27
N ILE A 6 -41.41 16.09 14.75
CA ILE A 6 -40.20 16.09 15.56
C ILE A 6 -40.70 16.17 17.00
N ASP A 7 -40.54 15.09 17.75
CA ASP A 7 -40.62 15.13 19.20
C ASP A 7 -39.55 14.20 19.78
N GLY A 8 -38.75 14.72 20.71
CA GLY A 8 -37.87 13.92 21.56
C GLY A 8 -36.61 13.28 20.94
N GLY A 9 -35.56 14.08 20.73
CA GLY A 9 -34.22 13.73 21.23
C GLY A 9 -33.60 12.37 20.88
N GLN A 10 -33.67 11.87 19.65
CA GLN A 10 -32.61 11.06 19.04
C GLN A 10 -32.57 11.36 17.54
N VAL A 11 -31.46 11.89 17.05
CA VAL A 11 -31.13 11.74 15.63
C VAL A 11 -30.77 10.27 15.47
N LEU A 12 -31.79 9.42 15.29
CA LEU A 12 -31.59 8.10 14.72
C LEU A 12 -31.08 8.35 13.30
N SER A 13 -29.75 8.39 13.13
CA SER A 13 -29.21 8.26 11.81
C SER A 13 -29.70 6.89 11.30
N PRO A 14 -30.36 6.80 10.14
CA PRO A 14 -30.66 5.51 9.53
C PRO A 14 -29.37 4.80 9.05
N LEU A 15 -28.20 5.35 9.39
CA LEU A 15 -26.88 4.94 8.96
C LEU A 15 -26.09 4.26 10.10
N GLY A 16 -26.68 4.09 11.28
CA GLY A 16 -25.98 3.59 12.47
C GLY A 16 -25.41 2.18 12.35
N GLU A 17 -25.94 1.35 11.45
CA GLU A 17 -25.53 -0.06 11.31
C GLU A 17 -25.59 -0.58 9.86
N MET A 18 -25.73 0.32 8.89
CA MET A 18 -25.88 -0.08 7.49
C MET A 18 -24.50 -0.35 6.89
N SER A 19 -24.29 -1.56 6.38
CA SER A 19 -23.07 -1.88 5.64
C SER A 19 -22.95 -0.99 4.38
N THR A 20 -21.74 -0.71 3.92
CA THR A 20 -21.53 0.08 2.69
C THR A 20 -22.30 -0.49 1.49
N PRO A 21 -22.34 -1.83 1.26
CA PRO A 21 -23.16 -2.43 0.20
C PRO A 21 -24.66 -2.09 0.32
N ASP A 22 -25.21 -2.15 1.55
CA ASP A 22 -26.61 -1.85 1.80
C ASP A 22 -26.90 -0.37 1.49
N TYR A 23 -26.05 0.54 1.97
CA TYR A 23 -26.20 1.98 1.69
C TYR A 23 -26.17 2.28 0.19
N VAL A 24 -25.27 1.63 -0.56
CA VAL A 24 -25.17 1.83 -2.00
C VAL A 24 -26.46 1.39 -2.69
N SER A 25 -27.07 0.28 -2.27
CA SER A 25 -28.33 -0.20 -2.85
C SER A 25 -29.50 0.78 -2.70
N TYR A 26 -29.50 1.62 -1.66
CA TYR A 26 -30.52 2.64 -1.42
C TYR A 26 -30.31 3.95 -2.21
N LEU A 27 -29.19 4.09 -2.93
CA LEU A 27 -28.95 5.30 -3.71
C LEU A 27 -29.97 5.41 -4.86
N PRO A 28 -30.58 6.60 -5.03
CA PRO A 28 -31.74 6.76 -5.91
C PRO A 28 -31.40 6.71 -7.41
N ASN A 29 -30.13 6.55 -7.79
CA ASN A 29 -29.75 6.44 -9.19
C ASN A 29 -28.53 5.53 -9.41
N GLU A 30 -28.55 4.80 -10.52
CA GLU A 30 -27.48 3.86 -10.90
C GLU A 30 -26.11 4.51 -11.06
N ARG A 31 -26.05 5.81 -11.41
CA ARG A 31 -24.77 6.51 -11.57
C ARG A 31 -24.05 6.67 -10.24
N ALA A 32 -24.79 7.01 -9.19
CA ALA A 32 -24.28 7.10 -7.83
C ALA A 32 -23.89 5.70 -7.34
N GLN A 33 -24.72 4.68 -7.59
CA GLN A 33 -24.38 3.30 -7.24
C GLN A 33 -23.08 2.84 -7.89
N ARG A 34 -22.92 3.06 -9.20
CA ARG A 34 -21.69 2.74 -9.93
C ARG A 34 -20.49 3.53 -9.42
N PHE A 35 -20.68 4.80 -9.05
CA PHE A 35 -19.62 5.62 -8.49
C PHE A 35 -19.15 5.05 -7.14
N PHE A 36 -20.07 4.81 -6.20
CA PHE A 36 -19.72 4.29 -4.88
C PHE A 36 -19.14 2.87 -4.95
N ASN A 37 -19.69 1.99 -5.79
CA ASN A 37 -19.09 0.66 -6.02
C ASN A 37 -17.68 0.75 -6.62
N ALA A 38 -17.41 1.74 -7.46
CA ALA A 38 -16.09 1.92 -8.05
C ALA A 38 -15.04 2.50 -7.08
N ILE A 39 -15.46 3.04 -5.93
CA ILE A 39 -14.56 3.57 -4.89
C ILE A 39 -14.67 2.80 -3.57
N ALA A 40 -15.52 1.78 -3.52
CA ALA A 40 -15.63 0.93 -2.35
C ALA A 40 -14.30 0.21 -2.12
N PRO A 41 -13.83 0.12 -0.87
CA PRO A 41 -12.72 -0.75 -0.54
C PRO A 41 -13.08 -2.20 -0.91
N ALA A 42 -12.05 -3.00 -1.24
CA ALA A 42 -12.22 -4.45 -1.25
C ALA A 42 -12.66 -4.96 0.14
N GLU A 43 -13.23 -6.16 0.20
CA GLU A 43 -13.54 -6.79 1.48
C GLU A 43 -12.25 -7.24 2.19
N GLU A 44 -12.29 -7.34 3.51
CA GLU A 44 -11.14 -7.79 4.30
C GLU A 44 -10.70 -9.20 3.85
N GLY A 45 -9.38 -9.38 3.67
CA GLY A 45 -8.78 -10.58 3.10
C GLY A 45 -8.71 -10.60 1.57
N ASP A 46 -9.48 -9.77 0.87
CA ASP A 46 -9.44 -9.71 -0.58
C ASP A 46 -8.18 -9.01 -1.11
N ILE A 47 -7.87 -9.34 -2.37
CA ILE A 47 -6.76 -8.77 -3.13
C ILE A 47 -7.32 -7.61 -3.98
N PRO A 48 -6.70 -6.41 -3.95
CA PRO A 48 -7.07 -5.32 -4.84
C PRO A 48 -7.02 -5.74 -6.32
N GLU A 49 -8.16 -5.66 -7.03
CA GLU A 49 -8.26 -6.16 -8.41
C GLU A 49 -7.84 -5.12 -9.46
N GLU A 50 -6.82 -5.46 -10.23
CA GLU A 50 -6.31 -4.64 -11.33
C GLU A 50 -7.15 -4.84 -12.62
N SER A 51 -8.43 -4.48 -12.63
CA SER A 51 -9.39 -4.86 -13.69
C SER A 51 -9.15 -4.22 -15.08
N LYS A 52 -8.66 -2.98 -15.15
CA LYS A 52 -8.48 -2.23 -16.40
C LYS A 52 -7.10 -2.43 -17.00
N LYS A 53 -6.95 -2.28 -18.32
CA LYS A 53 -5.65 -2.37 -19.03
C LYS A 53 -4.59 -1.34 -18.58
N SER A 54 -5.02 -0.22 -17.99
CA SER A 54 -4.15 0.81 -17.40
C SER A 54 -4.98 1.72 -16.49
N HIS A 55 -4.32 2.58 -15.71
CA HIS A 55 -4.95 3.62 -14.88
C HIS A 55 -5.98 3.05 -13.88
N ASN A 56 -5.63 1.92 -13.26
CA ASN A 56 -6.43 1.36 -12.17
C ASN A 56 -6.34 2.27 -10.96
N VAL A 57 -7.46 2.46 -10.28
CA VAL A 57 -7.51 3.06 -8.96
C VAL A 57 -8.25 2.05 -8.10
N MET A 58 -7.52 1.48 -7.15
CA MET A 58 -7.99 0.42 -6.28
C MET A 58 -7.90 0.91 -4.85
N VAL A 59 -8.97 0.71 -4.08
CA VAL A 59 -8.97 0.97 -2.65
C VAL A 59 -8.75 -0.36 -1.95
N ALA A 60 -7.64 -0.47 -1.23
CA ALA A 60 -7.30 -1.66 -0.47
C ALA A 60 -8.30 -1.85 0.69
N PRO A 61 -8.49 -3.09 1.18
CA PRO A 61 -9.42 -3.33 2.26
C PRO A 61 -8.97 -2.66 3.56
N PHE A 62 -9.92 -2.39 4.45
CA PHE A 62 -9.58 -2.03 5.83
C PHE A 62 -9.25 -3.31 6.60
N GLY A 63 -8.16 -3.31 7.37
CA GLY A 63 -7.67 -4.53 8.02
C GLY A 63 -6.70 -5.28 7.12
N ASP A 64 -6.88 -6.59 7.01
CA ASP A 64 -5.92 -7.46 6.33
C ASP A 64 -6.18 -7.57 4.81
N SER A 65 -5.10 -7.73 4.04
CA SER A 65 -5.15 -8.04 2.62
C SER A 65 -4.06 -9.04 2.24
N ALA A 66 -4.38 -9.95 1.32
CA ALA A 66 -3.38 -10.85 0.77
C ALA A 66 -2.37 -10.11 -0.13
N PRO A 67 -1.11 -10.60 -0.25
CA PRO A 67 -0.12 -10.02 -1.16
C PRO A 67 -0.61 -9.97 -2.60
N PHE A 68 -0.47 -8.80 -3.24
CA PHE A 68 -0.96 -8.50 -4.58
C PHE A 68 0.16 -8.32 -5.62
N ALA A 69 -0.23 -8.21 -6.89
CA ALA A 69 0.68 -7.85 -7.96
C ALA A 69 0.12 -6.69 -8.80
N LEU A 70 0.97 -5.73 -9.18
CA LEU A 70 0.63 -4.64 -10.10
C LEU A 70 1.40 -4.81 -11.40
N SER A 71 0.66 -5.18 -12.45
CA SER A 71 1.21 -5.57 -13.74
C SER A 71 0.81 -4.62 -14.87
N LYS A 72 -0.16 -3.72 -14.62
CA LYS A 72 -0.70 -2.81 -15.61
C LYS A 72 -0.24 -1.38 -15.33
N PRO A 73 0.07 -0.59 -16.38
CA PRO A 73 0.61 0.75 -16.18
C PRO A 73 -0.36 1.71 -15.48
N TYR A 74 0.22 2.57 -14.64
CA TYR A 74 -0.44 3.66 -13.93
C TYR A 74 -1.50 3.20 -12.92
N SER A 75 -1.39 1.97 -12.45
CA SER A 75 -2.22 1.43 -11.37
C SER A 75 -1.88 2.09 -10.04
N ARG A 76 -2.91 2.32 -9.23
CA ARG A 76 -2.82 2.97 -7.92
C ARG A 76 -3.55 2.14 -6.89
N VAL A 77 -2.87 1.84 -5.79
CA VAL A 77 -3.45 1.25 -4.58
C VAL A 77 -3.47 2.34 -3.50
N ILE A 78 -4.65 2.62 -2.96
CA ILE A 78 -4.84 3.58 -1.86
C ILE A 78 -5.36 2.81 -0.65
N ALA A 79 -4.65 2.93 0.46
CA ALA A 79 -4.99 2.33 1.74
C ALA A 79 -5.07 3.41 2.84
N LEU A 80 -5.99 3.21 3.78
CA LEU A 80 -6.13 4.07 4.97
C LEU A 80 -5.75 3.33 6.26
N LYS A 81 -5.83 1.99 6.25
CA LYS A 81 -5.44 1.10 7.34
C LYS A 81 -5.41 -0.34 6.83
N THR A 82 -4.57 -0.61 5.83
CA THR A 82 -4.39 -1.95 5.28
C THR A 82 -3.09 -2.54 5.76
N GLU A 83 -3.14 -3.75 6.28
CA GLU A 83 -1.99 -4.59 6.59
C GLU A 83 -1.90 -5.74 5.59
N ILE A 84 -0.68 -6.03 5.15
CA ILE A 84 -0.36 -7.16 4.28
C ILE A 84 0.65 -8.02 5.00
N GLU A 85 0.21 -9.20 5.41
CA GLU A 85 1.10 -10.27 5.83
C GLU A 85 1.76 -10.87 4.58
N CYS A 86 3.02 -10.55 4.39
CA CYS A 86 3.81 -11.02 3.28
C CYS A 86 4.25 -12.47 3.51
N VAL A 87 3.34 -13.44 3.33
CA VAL A 87 3.66 -14.87 3.18
C VAL A 87 4.28 -15.21 1.82
N LYS A 88 4.14 -14.28 0.87
CA LYS A 88 4.79 -14.26 -0.44
C LYS A 88 5.00 -12.79 -0.83
N PRO A 89 5.89 -12.49 -1.78
CA PRO A 89 6.15 -11.11 -2.14
C PRO A 89 4.98 -10.41 -2.84
N VAL A 90 4.87 -9.11 -2.60
CA VAL A 90 4.11 -8.18 -3.43
C VAL A 90 4.95 -7.81 -4.64
N VAL A 91 4.41 -8.00 -5.85
CA VAL A 91 5.16 -7.86 -7.10
C VAL A 91 4.70 -6.65 -7.90
N ILE A 92 5.60 -5.71 -8.13
CA ILE A 92 5.34 -4.51 -8.93
C ILE A 92 6.13 -4.60 -10.23
N SER A 93 5.44 -4.89 -11.33
CA SER A 93 6.05 -5.08 -12.65
C SER A 93 5.74 -3.98 -13.68
N ALA A 94 4.99 -2.95 -13.27
CA ALA A 94 4.64 -1.80 -14.10
C ALA A 94 4.65 -0.49 -13.30
N PRO A 95 4.75 0.69 -13.97
CA PRO A 95 4.67 1.98 -13.30
C PRO A 95 3.40 2.08 -12.46
N SER A 96 3.53 2.32 -11.16
CA SER A 96 2.38 2.27 -10.24
C SER A 96 2.60 3.13 -8.99
N MET A 97 1.53 3.34 -8.22
CA MET A 97 1.59 4.01 -6.93
C MET A 97 0.95 3.13 -5.86
N VAL A 98 1.63 2.98 -4.73
CA VAL A 98 1.08 2.35 -3.53
C VAL A 98 1.13 3.35 -2.39
N ASP A 99 0.01 3.58 -1.73
CA ASP A 99 -0.15 4.63 -0.72
C ASP A 99 -0.80 4.09 0.55
N GLY A 100 -0.14 4.28 1.70
CA GLY A 100 -0.71 4.01 3.02
C GLY A 100 -0.80 2.54 3.44
N VAL A 101 -0.08 1.64 2.77
CA VAL A 101 -0.08 0.20 3.08
C VAL A 101 1.00 -0.14 4.11
N THR A 102 0.67 -1.00 5.07
CA THR A 102 1.65 -1.65 5.96
C THR A 102 1.95 -3.05 5.46
N PHE A 103 3.23 -3.35 5.22
CA PHE A 103 3.71 -4.67 4.83
C PHE A 103 4.45 -5.27 6.02
N THR A 104 4.07 -6.48 6.43
CA THR A 104 4.67 -7.19 7.56
C THR A 104 5.18 -8.54 7.06
N SER A 105 6.47 -8.85 7.25
CA SER A 105 7.01 -10.15 6.84
C SER A 105 6.54 -11.25 7.78
N THR A 106 6.41 -12.46 7.24
CA THR A 106 6.16 -13.66 8.05
C THR A 106 7.36 -14.61 7.97
N ALA A 107 7.39 -15.60 8.86
CA ALA A 107 8.42 -16.64 8.85
C ALA A 107 8.40 -17.53 7.59
N ASP A 108 7.27 -17.55 6.86
CA ASP A 108 7.10 -18.33 5.64
C ASP A 108 7.63 -17.60 4.40
N LEU A 109 8.03 -16.32 4.53
CA LEU A 109 8.56 -15.54 3.42
C LEU A 109 10.02 -15.91 3.13
N ASP A 110 10.27 -16.40 1.92
CA ASP A 110 11.58 -16.86 1.44
C ASP A 110 12.35 -15.80 0.61
N SER A 111 11.86 -14.56 0.58
CA SER A 111 12.36 -13.46 -0.25
C SER A 111 12.06 -12.08 0.36
N GLU A 112 12.43 -10.99 -0.30
CA GLU A 112 12.02 -9.65 0.13
C GLU A 112 10.50 -9.45 0.01
N MET A 113 9.88 -8.71 0.94
CA MET A 113 8.42 -8.49 0.98
C MET A 113 7.88 -7.84 -0.30
N VAL A 114 8.64 -6.92 -0.88
CA VAL A 114 8.26 -6.22 -2.10
C VAL A 114 9.33 -6.38 -3.16
N LEU A 115 8.92 -6.88 -4.32
CA LEU A 115 9.75 -7.03 -5.50
C LEU A 115 9.30 -6.03 -6.56
N VAL A 116 10.23 -5.18 -7.00
CA VAL A 116 10.00 -4.22 -8.07
C VAL A 116 10.93 -4.54 -9.23
N SER A 117 10.39 -4.83 -10.42
CA SER A 117 11.17 -5.16 -11.62
C SER A 117 10.45 -4.70 -12.87
N GLY A 118 11.15 -4.29 -13.93
CA GLY A 118 10.52 -3.84 -15.18
C GLY A 118 9.62 -2.59 -15.05
N ALA A 119 9.58 -1.99 -13.85
CA ALA A 119 8.75 -0.86 -13.56
C ALA A 119 9.40 0.40 -14.15
N GLY A 120 8.63 1.19 -14.89
CA GLY A 120 8.99 2.60 -15.06
C GLY A 120 8.93 3.33 -13.71
N ASN A 121 8.40 4.55 -13.67
CA ASN A 121 8.34 5.30 -12.43
C ASN A 121 7.27 4.72 -11.46
N SER A 122 7.70 4.02 -10.42
CA SER A 122 6.83 3.53 -9.33
C SER A 122 7.05 4.33 -8.05
N ILE A 123 5.97 4.52 -7.29
CA ILE A 123 5.98 5.36 -6.08
C ILE A 123 5.37 4.58 -4.92
N PHE A 124 6.08 4.53 -3.81
CA PHE A 124 5.54 4.12 -2.51
C PHE A 124 5.43 5.37 -1.64
N ARG A 125 4.23 5.65 -1.14
CA ARG A 125 3.95 6.84 -0.32
C ARG A 125 3.33 6.42 1.01
N ASN A 126 3.82 6.98 2.11
CA ASN A 126 3.27 6.73 3.45
C ASN A 126 3.11 5.23 3.79
N CYS A 127 3.96 4.37 3.21
CA CYS A 127 3.92 2.94 3.47
C CYS A 127 4.80 2.59 4.66
N THR A 128 4.43 1.54 5.39
CA THR A 128 5.25 0.97 6.46
C THR A 128 5.73 -0.42 6.04
N PHE A 129 7.00 -0.72 6.28
CA PHE A 129 7.63 -2.01 6.01
C PHE A 129 8.18 -2.56 7.33
N VAL A 130 7.53 -3.58 7.87
CA VAL A 130 7.91 -4.24 9.12
C VAL A 130 8.55 -5.57 8.78
N PHE A 131 9.87 -5.63 8.89
CA PHE A 131 10.66 -6.82 8.69
C PHE A 131 10.94 -7.49 10.04
N THR A 132 10.30 -8.62 10.26
CA THR A 132 10.25 -9.37 11.53
C THR A 132 11.35 -10.42 11.63
N GLU A 133 11.85 -10.94 10.50
CA GLU A 133 12.80 -12.06 10.47
C GLU A 133 14.18 -11.63 9.98
N ASP A 134 15.24 -12.33 10.40
CA ASP A 134 16.63 -12.00 10.03
C ASP A 134 17.13 -12.75 8.78
N ILE A 135 16.22 -13.40 8.03
CA ILE A 135 16.55 -14.28 6.90
C ILE A 135 17.09 -13.47 5.70
N HIS A 136 16.62 -12.23 5.52
CA HIS A 136 17.09 -11.34 4.45
C HIS A 136 17.69 -10.04 4.98
N GLN A 137 18.55 -9.42 4.17
CA GLN A 137 19.20 -8.16 4.53
C GLN A 137 18.34 -6.92 4.29
N SER A 138 17.19 -7.08 3.61
CA SER A 138 16.33 -6.01 3.11
C SER A 138 14.86 -6.42 3.02
N CYS A 139 13.95 -5.46 3.18
CA CYS A 139 12.51 -5.68 3.00
C CYS A 139 12.01 -5.44 1.57
N VAL A 140 12.77 -4.69 0.76
CA VAL A 140 12.40 -4.37 -0.63
C VAL A 140 13.54 -4.71 -1.56
N LYS A 141 13.24 -5.31 -2.71
CA LYS A 141 14.19 -5.52 -3.79
C LYS A 141 13.75 -4.81 -5.06
N VAL A 142 14.66 -4.03 -5.63
CA VAL A 142 14.49 -3.29 -6.88
C VAL A 142 15.47 -3.85 -7.90
N SER A 143 14.94 -4.39 -8.99
CA SER A 143 15.70 -5.08 -10.04
C SER A 143 15.54 -4.40 -11.41
N ASP A 144 16.56 -4.58 -12.26
CA ASP A 144 16.68 -3.93 -13.59
C ASP A 144 15.54 -4.29 -14.56
N PRO A 145 14.99 -3.31 -15.33
CA PRO A 145 15.09 -1.85 -15.16
C PRO A 145 14.03 -1.35 -14.18
N ALA A 146 14.37 -0.42 -13.28
CA ALA A 146 13.39 0.15 -12.34
C ALA A 146 13.71 1.57 -11.84
N HIS A 147 12.70 2.45 -11.83
CA HIS A 147 12.76 3.77 -11.20
C HIS A 147 11.76 3.85 -10.05
N VAL A 148 12.24 3.95 -8.81
CA VAL A 148 11.38 3.84 -7.62
C VAL A 148 11.59 5.03 -6.68
N ILE A 149 10.49 5.64 -6.24
CA ILE A 149 10.48 6.70 -5.24
C ILE A 149 9.78 6.18 -3.98
N PHE A 150 10.47 6.26 -2.85
CA PHE A 150 9.89 6.08 -1.53
C PHE A 150 9.73 7.45 -0.88
N MET A 151 8.51 7.78 -0.46
CA MET A 151 8.16 9.08 0.07
C MET A 151 7.38 8.95 1.38
N GLY A 152 7.95 9.45 2.48
CA GLY A 152 7.29 9.37 3.79
C GLY A 152 7.10 7.94 4.29
N CYS A 153 7.89 6.98 3.79
CA CYS A 153 7.78 5.58 4.20
C CYS A 153 8.56 5.31 5.48
N TYR A 154 8.09 4.33 6.25
CA TYR A 154 8.77 3.85 7.44
C TYR A 154 9.24 2.42 7.26
N PHE A 155 10.54 2.17 7.42
CA PHE A 155 11.15 0.85 7.34
C PHE A 155 11.62 0.45 8.72
N VAL A 156 11.16 -0.69 9.21
CA VAL A 156 11.42 -1.18 10.56
C VAL A 156 11.97 -2.59 10.46
N LYS A 157 13.15 -2.80 11.02
CA LYS A 157 13.67 -4.13 11.31
C LYS A 157 13.42 -4.44 12.79
N GLN A 158 12.45 -5.29 13.09
CA GLN A 158 12.05 -5.56 14.49
C GLN A 158 13.08 -6.41 15.22
N ASN A 159 13.62 -7.43 14.54
CA ASN A 159 14.63 -8.32 15.10
C ASN A 159 15.97 -8.09 14.39
N GLY A 160 16.97 -7.65 15.16
CA GLY A 160 18.34 -7.44 14.67
C GLY A 160 18.65 -6.00 14.25
N THR A 161 19.91 -5.78 13.84
CA THR A 161 20.42 -4.48 13.39
C THR A 161 21.34 -4.63 12.17
N GLY A 162 21.36 -3.64 11.28
CA GLY A 162 22.27 -3.59 10.14
C GLY A 162 21.61 -3.98 8.82
N GLY A 163 22.41 -4.19 7.78
CA GLY A 163 21.91 -4.39 6.40
C GLY A 163 21.36 -3.10 5.79
N PHE A 164 20.54 -3.25 4.75
CA PHE A 164 19.96 -2.15 3.99
C PHE A 164 18.45 -2.36 3.80
N ALA A 165 17.63 -1.32 3.98
CA ALA A 165 16.17 -1.48 3.82
C ALA A 165 15.77 -1.90 2.38
N ILE A 166 16.50 -1.42 1.37
CA ILE A 166 16.22 -1.57 -0.05
C ILE A 166 17.45 -2.17 -0.75
N ASN A 167 17.26 -3.33 -1.38
CA ASN A 167 18.25 -3.99 -2.23
C ASN A 167 18.11 -3.50 -3.67
N ASN A 168 19.07 -2.72 -4.16
CA ASN A 168 19.05 -2.17 -5.51
C ASN A 168 20.46 -2.14 -6.14
N THR A 169 21.10 -3.31 -6.19
CA THR A 169 22.48 -3.46 -6.70
C THR A 169 22.58 -3.52 -8.22
N ALA A 170 21.45 -3.54 -8.93
CA ALA A 170 21.41 -3.62 -10.38
C ALA A 170 21.74 -2.29 -11.07
N SER A 171 22.45 -2.36 -12.20
CA SER A 171 23.07 -1.21 -12.88
C SER A 171 22.10 -0.16 -13.42
N ASN A 172 20.90 -0.55 -13.87
CA ASN A 172 19.87 0.39 -14.34
C ASN A 172 18.71 0.49 -13.35
N THR A 173 19.03 0.65 -12.07
CA THR A 173 18.03 0.94 -11.04
C THR A 173 18.26 2.33 -10.46
N PHE A 174 17.18 3.10 -10.33
CA PHE A 174 17.20 4.45 -9.79
C PHE A 174 16.24 4.50 -8.61
N VAL A 175 16.79 4.61 -7.41
CA VAL A 175 15.99 4.69 -6.18
C VAL A 175 16.17 6.08 -5.56
N SER A 176 15.05 6.73 -5.26
CA SER A 176 15.00 7.99 -4.51
C SER A 176 14.25 7.78 -3.20
N VAL A 177 14.78 8.33 -2.12
CA VAL A 177 14.21 8.22 -0.78
C VAL A 177 14.00 9.62 -0.22
N VAL A 178 12.77 9.98 0.09
CA VAL A 178 12.36 11.33 0.48
C VAL A 178 11.55 11.29 1.77
N GLY A 179 12.09 11.86 2.85
CA GLY A 179 11.39 11.92 4.14
C GLY A 179 11.04 10.56 4.74
N CYS A 180 11.81 9.51 4.42
CA CYS A 180 11.61 8.17 4.99
C CYS A 180 12.46 7.98 6.24
N ILE A 181 12.07 7.01 7.07
CA ILE A 181 12.82 6.59 8.27
C ILE A 181 13.18 5.12 8.12
N ALA A 182 14.41 4.73 8.50
CA ALA A 182 14.85 3.35 8.56
C ALA A 182 15.32 3.00 9.98
N ALA A 183 14.44 2.41 10.77
CA ALA A 183 14.73 1.94 12.12
C ALA A 183 15.28 0.50 12.08
N GLY A 184 16.40 0.26 12.75
CA GLY A 184 17.05 -1.06 12.79
C GLY A 184 17.93 -1.40 11.56
N TYR A 185 17.90 -0.61 10.49
CA TYR A 185 18.81 -0.76 9.35
C TYR A 185 20.05 0.13 9.47
N GLY A 186 21.16 -0.29 8.86
CA GLY A 186 22.37 0.53 8.78
C GLY A 186 22.33 1.60 7.68
N ALA A 187 21.52 1.36 6.63
CA ALA A 187 21.33 2.26 5.52
C ALA A 187 20.02 1.96 4.77
N PHE A 188 19.63 2.83 3.84
CA PHE A 188 18.52 2.52 2.92
C PHE A 188 18.94 1.61 1.76
N GLY A 189 20.17 1.69 1.25
CA GLY A 189 20.61 1.01 0.02
C GLY A 189 21.47 1.93 -0.86
N ASN A 190 21.62 1.62 -2.14
CA ASN A 190 22.35 2.46 -3.10
C ASN A 190 21.44 3.59 -3.61
N ILE A 191 21.33 4.69 -2.87
CA ILE A 191 20.35 5.75 -3.19
C ILE A 191 20.94 6.80 -4.14
N VAL A 192 20.20 7.14 -5.20
CA VAL A 192 20.63 8.13 -6.22
C VAL A 192 20.33 9.57 -5.78
N ALA A 193 19.31 9.78 -4.94
CA ALA A 193 19.00 11.08 -4.34
C ALA A 193 18.37 10.95 -2.95
N THR A 194 18.96 11.62 -1.97
CA THR A 194 18.46 11.75 -0.59
C THR A 194 18.21 13.23 -0.29
N ASN A 195 16.96 13.67 -0.32
CA ASN A 195 16.57 14.90 0.38
C ASN A 195 16.14 14.49 1.79
N ILE A 196 17.12 14.20 2.66
CA ILE A 196 16.87 13.89 4.07
C ILE A 196 16.60 15.20 4.81
N VAL A 197 15.40 15.34 5.35
CA VAL A 197 15.10 16.34 6.39
C VAL A 197 15.23 15.63 7.74
N GLY A 198 16.43 15.69 8.34
CA GLY A 198 16.70 15.36 9.75
C GLY A 198 16.67 13.87 10.13
N SER A 199 17.83 13.26 10.35
CA SER A 199 17.95 12.05 11.19
C SER A 199 17.67 12.44 12.64
N PHE A 200 16.65 11.85 13.26
CA PHE A 200 16.53 11.85 14.72
C PHE A 200 17.23 10.61 15.24
N VAL A 201 18.34 10.84 15.95
CA VAL A 201 18.99 9.86 16.84
C VAL A 201 18.25 9.87 18.16
#